data_AF-A0A1Q7HBA9-F1
#
_entry.id   AF-A0A1Q7HBA9-F1
#
_cell.length_a   1.000
_cell.length_b   1.000
_cell.length_c   1.000
_cell.angle_alpha   90.00
_cell.angle_beta   90.00
_cell.angle_gamma   90.00
#
_symmetry.space_group_name_H-M   'P 1'
#
loop_
_entity.id
_entity.type
_entity.pdbx_description
1 polymer ?
#
loop_
_entity_poly.entity_id
_entity_poly.type
_entity_poly.pdbx_seq_one_letter_code
_entity_poly.pdbx_strand_id
1 'polypeptide(L)'
;MIVVLGLSLWGVGCRQDMHDQPKYIPLRESTFFSDARSARPVIAGTVARGQLREDTLLYTGKVNGADATTLPFAVDEKVMVRGRERYDIYCAPCHGRTGAGDGMIVRRGYRRPATLHQDRLRESPVGHFFDVITNGFGAMPDYATQIKAEDRWAIIAYVRALQLSEHATVADVPADRRSDLDRPPQGAR
;
A
#
# COMPACT_ATOMS: atom_id res chain seq x y z
N MET A 1 16.66 -70.94 0.59
CA MET A 1 15.36 -70.24 0.39
C MET A 1 15.36 -69.06 1.35
N ILE A 2 15.12 -67.84 0.86
CA ILE A 2 15.00 -66.54 1.56
C ILE A 2 15.95 -65.52 0.91
N VAL A 3 15.38 -64.33 0.64
CA VAL A 3 15.94 -63.13 0.00
C VAL A 3 16.28 -63.36 -1.48
N VAL A 4 15.62 -62.76 -2.46
CA VAL A 4 15.64 -61.34 -2.82
C VAL A 4 14.56 -61.18 -3.90
N LEU A 5 13.47 -60.44 -3.66
CA LEU A 5 12.60 -59.91 -4.74
C LEU A 5 11.51 -59.04 -4.11
N GLY A 6 11.92 -57.93 -3.51
CA GLY A 6 10.99 -57.03 -2.84
C GLY A 6 11.53 -55.62 -2.72
N LEU A 7 12.06 -55.03 -3.80
CA LEU A 7 12.45 -53.61 -3.79
C LEU A 7 12.64 -53.03 -5.20
N SER A 8 11.64 -53.11 -6.07
CA SER A 8 11.77 -52.67 -7.49
C SER A 8 10.69 -51.69 -7.96
N LEU A 9 10.08 -50.91 -7.06
CA LEU A 9 8.98 -50.01 -7.42
C LEU A 9 9.18 -48.53 -7.03
N TRP A 10 10.42 -48.08 -6.85
CA TRP A 10 10.72 -46.71 -6.37
C TRP A 10 11.43 -45.82 -7.42
N GLY A 11 11.45 -46.21 -8.70
CA GLY A 11 12.26 -45.53 -9.73
C GLY A 11 11.52 -44.84 -10.88
N VAL A 12 10.21 -45.05 -11.05
CA VAL A 12 9.50 -44.70 -12.30
C VAL A 12 8.73 -43.36 -12.22
N GLY A 13 8.77 -42.66 -11.08
CA GLY A 13 7.86 -41.55 -10.79
C GLY A 13 8.28 -40.12 -11.16
N CYS A 14 9.56 -39.86 -11.46
CA CYS A 14 10.04 -38.47 -11.59
C CYS A 14 10.52 -38.13 -13.00
N ARG A 15 9.59 -38.03 -13.95
CA ARG A 15 9.89 -37.60 -15.32
C ARG A 15 9.80 -36.07 -15.41
N GLN A 16 10.93 -35.40 -15.62
CA GLN A 16 11.05 -33.93 -15.56
C GLN A 16 10.87 -33.23 -16.93
N ASP A 17 10.28 -33.90 -17.93
CA ASP A 17 10.31 -33.50 -19.34
C ASP A 17 9.94 -32.04 -19.64
N MET A 18 9.00 -31.45 -18.89
CA MET A 18 8.52 -30.08 -19.08
C MET A 18 8.43 -29.27 -17.78
N HIS A 19 9.12 -29.70 -16.72
CA HIS A 19 9.15 -28.99 -15.45
C HIS A 19 10.00 -27.73 -15.53
N ASP A 20 11.15 -27.83 -16.20
CA ASP A 20 11.92 -26.66 -16.62
C ASP A 20 11.88 -26.51 -18.14
N GLN A 21 11.13 -25.51 -18.59
CA GLN A 21 10.93 -25.23 -20.00
C GLN A 21 11.96 -24.21 -20.49
N PRO A 22 12.38 -24.25 -21.77
CA PRO A 22 13.32 -23.28 -22.34
C PRO A 22 12.65 -21.92 -22.65
N LYS A 23 12.02 -21.31 -21.64
CA LYS A 23 11.41 -19.98 -21.68
C LYS A 23 11.63 -19.25 -20.37
N TYR A 24 11.58 -17.92 -20.39
CA TYR A 24 11.55 -17.15 -19.16
C TYR A 24 10.11 -16.95 -18.67
N ILE A 25 9.85 -17.33 -17.42
CA ILE A 25 8.65 -16.94 -16.67
C ILE A 25 9.01 -15.76 -15.74
N PRO A 26 8.03 -15.02 -15.20
CA PRO A 26 8.32 -13.89 -14.33
C PRO A 26 9.29 -14.25 -13.20
N LEU A 27 10.34 -13.42 -13.04
CA LEU A 27 11.38 -13.57 -12.01
C LEU A 27 12.26 -14.82 -12.13
N ARG A 28 12.25 -15.52 -13.27
CA ARG A 28 13.24 -16.59 -13.55
C ARG A 28 14.63 -16.00 -13.74
N GLU A 29 15.66 -16.72 -13.28
CA GLU A 29 17.05 -16.36 -13.56
C GLU A 29 17.34 -16.41 -15.07
N SER A 30 18.25 -15.57 -15.55
CA SER A 30 18.72 -15.54 -16.93
C SER A 30 20.23 -15.64 -16.97
N THR A 31 20.78 -16.64 -17.67
CA THR A 31 22.23 -16.78 -17.87
C THR A 31 22.80 -15.84 -18.94
N PHE A 32 21.94 -15.14 -19.69
CA PHE A 32 22.35 -14.24 -20.79
C PHE A 32 22.78 -12.84 -20.33
N PHE A 33 22.16 -12.28 -19.29
CA PHE A 33 22.43 -10.92 -18.82
C PHE A 33 23.34 -10.95 -17.60
N SER A 34 24.23 -9.97 -17.47
CA SER A 34 25.24 -9.90 -16.40
C SER A 34 24.65 -9.76 -14.98
N ASP A 35 23.40 -9.31 -14.86
CA ASP A 35 22.69 -9.17 -13.58
C ASP A 35 21.76 -10.36 -13.29
N ALA A 36 21.83 -11.43 -14.08
CA ALA A 36 21.04 -12.64 -13.96
C ALA A 36 19.51 -12.46 -14.03
N ARG A 37 19.00 -11.26 -14.38
CA ARG A 37 17.56 -10.97 -14.40
C ARG A 37 16.96 -11.20 -15.78
N SER A 38 15.96 -12.09 -15.86
CA SER A 38 15.08 -12.19 -17.05
C SER A 38 14.13 -10.98 -17.16
N ALA A 39 13.69 -10.42 -16.04
CA ALA A 39 12.87 -9.21 -15.99
C ALA A 39 13.75 -7.98 -16.26
N ARG A 40 13.69 -7.45 -17.48
CA ARG A 40 14.47 -6.28 -17.88
C ARG A 40 13.79 -4.97 -17.46
N PRO A 41 14.57 -3.95 -17.07
CA PRO A 41 14.01 -2.63 -16.81
C PRO A 41 13.42 -2.05 -18.10
N VAL A 42 12.34 -1.29 -17.94
CA VAL A 42 11.74 -0.52 -19.04
C VAL A 42 12.67 0.65 -19.39
N ILE A 43 12.81 0.95 -20.68
CA ILE A 43 13.59 2.11 -21.14
C ILE A 43 12.88 3.39 -20.70
N ALA A 44 13.63 4.32 -20.09
CA ALA A 44 13.11 5.59 -19.62
C ALA A 44 12.40 6.38 -20.73
N GLY A 45 11.28 7.02 -20.40
CA GLY A 45 10.45 7.77 -21.36
C GLY A 45 9.49 6.92 -22.19
N THR A 46 9.54 5.58 -22.09
CA THR A 46 8.59 4.71 -22.79
C THR A 46 7.22 4.75 -22.12
N VAL A 47 6.17 4.96 -22.93
CA VAL A 47 4.77 4.87 -22.47
C VAL A 47 4.12 3.64 -23.12
N ALA A 48 3.67 2.69 -22.29
CA ALA A 48 2.96 1.52 -22.79
C ALA A 48 1.54 1.87 -23.24
N ARG A 49 0.99 1.11 -24.20
CA ARG A 49 -0.39 1.27 -24.65
C ARG A 49 -1.36 1.08 -23.46
N GLY A 50 -2.29 2.02 -23.29
CA GLY A 50 -3.25 2.00 -22.18
C GLY A 50 -2.67 2.44 -20.84
N GLN A 51 -1.40 2.86 -20.79
CA GLN A 51 -0.77 3.44 -19.59
C GLN A 51 -0.44 4.92 -19.76
N LEU A 52 -1.10 5.58 -20.72
CA LEU A 52 -1.05 7.03 -20.82
C LEU A 52 -1.78 7.61 -19.60
N ARG A 53 -1.06 8.39 -18.81
CA ARG A 53 -1.55 8.99 -17.56
C ARG A 53 -2.11 10.39 -17.84
N GLU A 54 -3.26 10.44 -18.50
CA GLU A 54 -3.89 11.70 -18.94
C GLU A 54 -4.43 12.52 -17.76
N ASP A 55 -5.02 11.87 -16.76
CA ASP A 55 -5.56 12.53 -15.57
C ASP A 55 -4.41 12.99 -14.65
N THR A 56 -4.08 14.27 -14.76
CA THR A 56 -3.00 14.87 -13.98
C THR A 56 -3.27 14.79 -12.48
N LEU A 57 -4.51 15.01 -12.04
CA LEU A 57 -4.85 14.94 -10.62
C LEU A 57 -4.64 13.51 -10.12
N LEU A 58 -5.26 12.52 -10.76
CA LEU A 58 -5.20 11.13 -10.33
C LEU A 58 -3.75 10.60 -10.24
N TYR A 59 -2.92 10.92 -11.22
CA TYR A 59 -1.58 10.33 -11.34
C TYR A 59 -0.44 11.14 -10.72
N THR A 60 -0.65 12.42 -10.43
CA THR A 60 0.42 13.30 -9.88
C THR A 60 0.06 13.98 -8.57
N GLY A 61 -1.22 14.03 -8.18
CA GLY A 61 -1.64 14.78 -7.01
C GLY A 61 -1.66 16.28 -7.20
N LYS A 62 -1.62 16.79 -8.43
CA LYS A 62 -1.50 18.22 -8.72
C LYS A 62 -2.63 18.75 -9.58
N VAL A 63 -2.99 20.01 -9.35
CA VAL A 63 -3.89 20.83 -10.17
C VAL A 63 -3.14 22.11 -10.52
N ASN A 64 -2.98 22.40 -11.83
CA ASN A 64 -2.21 23.56 -12.31
C ASN A 64 -0.77 23.62 -11.75
N GLY A 65 -0.14 22.47 -11.52
CA GLY A 65 1.22 22.38 -10.99
C GLY A 65 1.35 22.53 -9.47
N ALA A 66 0.27 22.93 -8.77
CA ALA A 66 0.22 23.00 -7.31
C ALA A 66 -0.38 21.71 -6.73
N ASP A 67 -0.03 21.39 -5.48
CA ASP A 67 -0.60 20.22 -4.78
C ASP A 67 -2.12 20.37 -4.63
N ALA A 68 -2.84 19.32 -4.98
CA ALA A 68 -4.29 19.31 -4.96
C ALA A 68 -4.85 19.39 -3.53
N THR A 69 -5.91 20.17 -3.36
CA THR A 69 -6.66 20.25 -2.10
C THR A 69 -7.89 19.35 -2.10
N THR A 70 -8.20 18.72 -3.24
CA THR A 70 -9.36 17.84 -3.44
C THR A 70 -8.94 16.43 -3.85
N LEU A 71 -9.79 15.45 -3.54
CA LEU A 71 -9.65 14.07 -3.99
C LEU A 71 -10.21 13.93 -5.42
N PRO A 72 -9.66 13.03 -6.27
CA PRO A 72 -10.13 12.84 -7.65
C PRO A 72 -11.49 12.14 -7.78
N PHE A 73 -12.03 11.60 -6.69
CA PHE A 73 -13.30 10.88 -6.67
C PHE A 73 -14.04 11.08 -5.35
N ALA A 74 -15.34 10.76 -5.35
CA ALA A 74 -16.17 10.80 -4.15
C ALA A 74 -15.70 9.77 -3.12
N VAL A 75 -15.66 10.17 -1.85
CA VAL A 75 -15.31 9.28 -0.74
C VAL A 75 -16.59 8.61 -0.23
N ASP A 76 -16.74 7.32 -0.54
CA ASP A 76 -17.79 6.46 -0.02
C ASP A 76 -17.23 5.40 0.95
N GLU A 77 -18.09 4.54 1.48
CA GLU A 77 -17.69 3.47 2.39
C GLU A 77 -16.67 2.51 1.74
N LYS A 78 -16.79 2.23 0.44
CA LYS A 78 -15.88 1.33 -0.28
C LYS A 78 -14.47 1.91 -0.34
N VAL A 79 -14.36 3.21 -0.66
CA VAL A 79 -13.09 3.95 -0.64
C VAL A 79 -12.48 3.90 0.76
N MET A 80 -13.28 4.10 1.82
CA MET A 80 -12.80 4.11 3.19
C MET A 80 -12.31 2.74 3.66
N VAL A 81 -13.07 1.67 3.40
CA VAL A 81 -12.68 0.29 3.70
C VAL A 81 -11.40 -0.07 2.96
N ARG A 82 -11.31 0.28 1.67
CA ARG A 82 -10.13 0.04 0.85
C ARG A 82 -8.92 0.83 1.36
N GLY A 83 -9.11 2.09 1.68
CA GLY A 83 -8.08 2.96 2.22
C GLY A 83 -7.49 2.43 3.52
N ARG A 84 -8.35 1.96 4.43
CA ARG A 84 -7.94 1.28 5.67
C ARG A 84 -7.13 0.02 5.39
N GLU A 85 -7.63 -0.87 4.55
CA GLU A 85 -6.94 -2.12 4.19
C GLU A 85 -5.52 -1.82 3.69
N ARG A 86 -5.40 -0.87 2.75
CA ARG A 86 -4.12 -0.50 2.14
C ARG A 86 -3.20 0.22 3.13
N TYR A 87 -3.73 1.08 3.98
CA TYR A 87 -2.98 1.72 5.06
C TYR A 87 -2.42 0.68 6.04
N ASP A 88 -3.23 -0.28 6.47
CA ASP A 88 -2.82 -1.33 7.40
C ASP A 88 -1.69 -2.21 6.82
N ILE A 89 -1.68 -2.43 5.51
CA ILE A 89 -0.65 -3.22 4.81
C ILE A 89 0.66 -2.43 4.65
N TYR A 90 0.60 -1.20 4.13
CA TYR A 90 1.80 -0.49 3.67
C TYR A 90 2.28 0.60 4.63
N CYS A 91 1.38 1.24 5.38
CA CYS A 91 1.67 2.46 6.12
C CYS A 91 1.78 2.20 7.64
N ALA A 92 0.88 1.40 8.20
CA ALA A 92 0.80 1.10 9.63
C ALA A 92 2.08 0.48 10.23
N PRO A 93 2.90 -0.32 9.52
CA PRO A 93 4.16 -0.82 10.07
C PRO A 93 5.09 0.29 10.58
N CYS A 94 5.07 1.46 9.93
CA CYS A 94 5.86 2.64 10.30
C CYS A 94 5.03 3.68 11.06
N HIS A 95 3.84 4.02 10.54
CA HIS A 95 3.02 5.12 11.05
C HIS A 95 2.11 4.73 12.22
N GLY A 96 2.00 3.43 12.54
CA GLY A 96 1.05 2.92 13.53
C GLY A 96 -0.38 2.89 12.98
N ARG A 97 -1.27 2.07 13.55
CA ARG A 97 -2.67 1.98 13.09
C ARG A 97 -3.48 3.25 13.35
N THR A 98 -3.05 4.05 14.33
CA THR A 98 -3.66 5.33 14.68
C THR A 98 -3.01 6.51 13.98
N GLY A 99 -1.91 6.32 13.24
CA GLY A 99 -1.15 7.43 12.63
C GLY A 99 -0.22 8.20 13.56
N ALA A 100 0.01 7.73 14.79
CA ALA A 100 0.85 8.39 15.81
C ALA A 100 2.38 8.28 15.54
N GLY A 101 2.78 7.62 14.45
CA GLY A 101 4.17 7.43 14.07
C GLY A 101 4.92 6.43 14.95
N ASP A 102 4.21 5.51 15.60
CA ASP A 102 4.77 4.58 16.59
C ASP A 102 4.66 3.11 16.15
N GLY A 103 4.64 2.87 14.83
CA GLY A 103 4.54 1.55 14.24
C GLY A 103 5.63 0.58 14.69
N MET A 104 5.38 -0.72 14.53
CA MET A 104 6.25 -1.78 15.06
C MET A 104 7.71 -1.66 14.60
N ILE A 105 7.98 -1.20 13.36
CA ILE A 105 9.36 -1.08 12.90
C ILE A 105 10.11 0.09 13.56
N VAL A 106 9.40 1.15 13.93
CA VAL A 106 9.97 2.31 14.63
C VAL A 106 10.42 1.91 16.02
N ARG A 107 9.61 1.09 16.71
CA ARG A 107 9.95 0.50 18.01
C ARG A 107 11.16 -0.44 17.95
N ARG A 108 11.61 -0.82 16.75
CA ARG A 108 12.79 -1.67 16.50
C ARG A 108 13.99 -0.90 15.92
N GLY A 109 13.98 0.43 16.01
CA GLY A 109 15.13 1.27 15.66
C GLY A 109 15.04 1.98 14.31
N TYR A 110 13.94 1.83 13.57
CA TYR A 110 13.72 2.65 12.38
C TYR A 110 13.44 4.11 12.76
N ARG A 111 13.81 5.07 11.91
CA ARG A 111 13.58 6.49 12.18
C ARG A 111 12.08 6.76 12.34
N ARG A 112 11.70 7.37 13.46
CA ARG A 112 10.31 7.71 13.77
C ARG A 112 9.75 8.71 12.75
N PRO A 113 8.67 8.39 12.02
CA PRO A 113 7.99 9.37 11.19
C PRO A 113 7.24 10.38 12.07
N ALA A 114 6.95 11.55 11.49
CA ALA A 114 6.08 12.53 12.13
C ALA A 114 4.68 11.91 12.38
N THR A 115 4.04 12.30 13.48
CA THR A 115 2.62 11.94 13.71
C THR A 115 1.76 12.58 12.65
N LEU A 116 0.82 11.83 12.07
CA LEU A 116 -0.10 12.32 11.05
C LEU A 116 -1.09 13.36 11.62
N HIS A 117 -1.19 13.45 12.95
CA HIS A 117 -2.10 14.33 13.68
C HIS A 117 -1.58 15.73 13.92
N GLN A 118 -0.32 16.03 13.59
CA GLN A 118 0.22 17.38 13.77
C GLN A 118 -0.44 18.38 12.81
N ASP A 119 -0.64 19.61 13.27
CA ASP A 119 -1.40 20.63 12.53
C ASP A 119 -0.82 20.89 11.14
N ARG A 120 0.51 20.99 11.01
CA ARG A 120 1.17 21.12 9.70
C ARG A 120 0.72 20.07 8.69
N LEU A 121 0.55 18.80 9.10
CA LEU A 121 0.11 17.72 8.21
C LEU A 121 -1.41 17.72 8.02
N ARG A 122 -2.19 18.12 9.02
CA ARG A 122 -3.64 18.31 8.88
C ARG A 122 -3.96 19.40 7.86
N GLU A 123 -3.23 20.50 7.90
CA GLU A 123 -3.38 21.66 7.00
C GLU A 123 -2.69 21.47 5.64
N SER A 124 -1.82 20.48 5.50
CA SER A 124 -1.18 20.18 4.20
C SER A 124 -2.22 19.77 3.16
N PRO A 125 -2.05 20.11 1.86
CA PRO A 125 -2.95 19.66 0.80
C PRO A 125 -2.91 18.14 0.63
N VAL A 126 -3.99 17.52 0.15
CA VAL A 126 -4.04 16.06 -0.09
C VAL A 126 -3.04 15.60 -1.16
N GLY A 127 -2.74 16.48 -2.13
CA GLY A 127 -1.72 16.27 -3.15
C GLY A 127 -0.31 16.07 -2.58
N HIS A 128 0.02 16.74 -1.46
CA HIS A 128 1.30 16.54 -0.78
C HIS A 128 1.46 15.09 -0.30
N PHE A 129 0.40 14.50 0.27
CA PHE A 129 0.44 13.11 0.69
C PHE A 129 0.57 12.16 -0.50
N PHE A 130 -0.08 12.46 -1.61
CA PHE A 130 0.05 11.68 -2.84
C PHE A 130 1.50 11.69 -3.35
N ASP A 131 2.13 12.86 -3.37
CA ASP A 131 3.55 13.01 -3.75
C ASP A 131 4.48 12.23 -2.81
N VAL A 132 4.30 12.35 -1.50
CA VAL A 132 5.10 11.62 -0.50
C VAL A 132 4.97 10.11 -0.66
N ILE A 133 3.75 9.58 -0.90
CA ILE A 133 3.57 8.13 -1.12
C ILE A 133 4.20 7.70 -2.46
N THR A 134 4.13 8.57 -3.47
CA THR A 134 4.59 8.25 -4.83
C THR A 134 6.11 8.34 -4.99
N ASN A 135 6.74 9.33 -4.36
CA ASN A 135 8.14 9.67 -4.60
C ASN A 135 9.02 9.49 -3.35
N GLY A 136 8.41 9.17 -2.20
CA GLY A 136 9.09 9.11 -0.91
C GLY A 136 9.35 10.50 -0.33
N PHE A 137 9.78 10.55 0.93
CA PHE A 137 10.15 11.80 1.60
C PHE A 137 11.07 11.56 2.80
N GLY A 138 12.26 12.16 2.78
CA GLY A 138 13.24 11.99 3.84
C GLY A 138 13.65 10.52 4.02
N ALA A 139 13.24 9.89 5.13
CA ALA A 139 13.50 8.48 5.38
C ALA A 139 12.39 7.55 4.85
N MET A 140 11.26 8.08 4.39
CA MET A 140 10.18 7.28 3.82
C MET A 140 10.51 6.90 2.37
N PRO A 141 10.53 5.60 2.01
CA PRO A 141 10.74 5.16 0.63
C PRO A 141 9.54 5.47 -0.26
N ASP A 142 9.73 5.39 -1.58
CA ASP A 142 8.63 5.44 -2.53
C ASP A 142 7.80 4.15 -2.52
N TYR A 143 6.51 4.28 -2.84
CA TYR A 143 5.59 3.16 -2.97
C TYR A 143 4.95 3.08 -4.37
N ALA A 144 5.55 3.74 -5.37
CA ALA A 144 4.92 3.92 -6.67
C ALA A 144 4.69 2.60 -7.42
N THR A 145 5.54 1.60 -7.19
CA THR A 145 5.48 0.31 -7.87
C THR A 145 4.57 -0.69 -7.16
N GLN A 146 4.36 -0.51 -5.85
CA GLN A 146 3.63 -1.41 -4.97
C GLN A 146 2.15 -1.01 -4.83
N ILE A 147 1.86 0.30 -4.88
CA ILE A 147 0.52 0.85 -4.62
C ILE A 147 0.02 1.58 -5.87
N LYS A 148 -1.17 1.20 -6.37
CA LYS A 148 -1.84 1.86 -7.51
C LYS A 148 -2.27 3.29 -7.15
N ALA A 149 -2.38 4.19 -8.13
CA ALA A 149 -2.72 5.59 -7.89
C ALA A 149 -4.05 5.75 -7.11
N GLU A 150 -5.07 4.99 -7.47
CA GLU A 150 -6.39 4.98 -6.81
C GLU A 150 -6.28 4.54 -5.34
N ASP A 151 -5.46 3.51 -5.08
CA ASP A 151 -5.23 3.01 -3.72
C ASP A 151 -4.44 4.04 -2.88
N ARG A 152 -3.55 4.84 -3.48
CA ARG A 152 -2.88 5.96 -2.76
C ARG A 152 -3.90 7.01 -2.34
N TRP A 153 -4.84 7.37 -3.21
CA TRP A 153 -5.93 8.29 -2.86
C TRP A 153 -6.87 7.75 -1.78
N ALA A 154 -7.20 6.46 -1.84
CA ALA A 154 -7.98 5.80 -0.80
C ALA A 154 -7.25 5.82 0.56
N ILE A 155 -5.93 5.55 0.58
CA ILE A 155 -5.10 5.70 1.78
C ILE A 155 -5.17 7.13 2.32
N ILE A 156 -5.07 8.14 1.45
CA ILE A 156 -5.11 9.55 1.85
C ILE A 156 -6.48 9.91 2.46
N ALA A 157 -7.58 9.43 1.87
CA ALA A 157 -8.91 9.59 2.46
C ALA A 157 -8.98 8.96 3.86
N TYR A 158 -8.39 7.77 4.05
CA TYR A 158 -8.31 7.13 5.36
C TYR A 158 -7.43 7.90 6.34
N VAL A 159 -6.31 8.49 5.90
CA VAL A 159 -5.47 9.38 6.72
C VAL A 159 -6.27 10.60 7.19
N ARG A 160 -7.14 11.18 6.34
CA ARG A 160 -8.03 12.27 6.77
C ARG A 160 -9.04 11.83 7.82
N ALA A 161 -9.58 10.62 7.70
CA ALA A 161 -10.46 10.08 8.73
C ALA A 161 -9.72 9.83 10.06
N LEU A 162 -8.47 9.36 10.03
CA LEU A 162 -7.65 9.24 11.24
C LEU A 162 -7.43 10.60 11.91
N GLN A 163 -7.09 11.63 11.12
CA GLN A 163 -6.93 13.00 11.61
C GLN A 163 -8.22 13.56 12.20
N LEU A 164 -9.37 13.28 11.58
CA LEU A 164 -10.67 13.69 12.10
C LEU A 164 -11.00 12.94 13.41
N SER A 165 -10.75 11.64 13.46
CA SER A 165 -11.04 10.80 14.64
C SER A 165 -10.27 11.21 15.89
N GLU A 166 -9.01 11.64 15.75
CA GLU A 166 -8.19 12.07 16.89
C GLU A 166 -8.62 13.44 17.43
N HIS A 167 -9.23 14.28 16.58
CA HIS A 167 -9.63 15.65 16.90
C HIS A 167 -11.15 15.85 16.93
N ALA A 168 -11.92 14.75 16.97
CA ALA A 168 -13.37 14.81 16.98
C ALA A 168 -13.88 15.36 18.31
N THR A 169 -14.88 16.24 18.23
CA THR A 169 -15.58 16.83 19.37
C THR A 169 -17.01 16.31 19.43
N VAL A 170 -17.67 16.49 20.58
CA VAL A 170 -19.10 16.16 20.73
C VAL A 170 -19.98 16.94 19.73
N ALA A 171 -19.51 18.10 19.27
CA ALA A 171 -20.22 18.89 18.27
C ALA A 171 -20.27 18.20 16.90
N ASP A 172 -19.26 17.41 16.55
CA ASP A 172 -19.17 16.67 15.29
C ASP A 172 -20.11 15.46 15.23
N VAL A 173 -20.63 15.04 16.39
CA VAL A 173 -21.60 13.95 16.48
C VAL A 173 -23.02 14.50 16.19
N PRO A 174 -23.75 13.91 15.23
CA PRO A 174 -25.15 14.25 14.96
C PRO A 174 -25.99 14.27 16.24
N ALA A 175 -26.84 15.28 16.38
CA ALA A 175 -27.55 15.52 17.64
C ALA A 175 -28.39 14.32 18.12
N ASP A 176 -28.95 13.56 17.18
CA ASP A 176 -29.70 12.32 17.38
C ASP A 176 -28.85 11.14 17.86
N ARG A 177 -27.52 11.21 17.69
CA ARG A 177 -26.54 10.18 18.05
C ARG A 177 -25.72 10.52 19.30
N ARG A 178 -25.84 11.74 19.84
CA ARG A 178 -25.04 12.18 21.00
C ARG A 178 -25.31 11.36 22.26
N SER A 179 -26.55 10.93 22.48
CA SER A 179 -26.92 10.08 23.61
C SER A 179 -26.34 8.66 23.52
N ASP A 180 -25.85 8.23 22.35
CA ASP A 180 -25.18 6.94 22.19
C ASP A 180 -23.74 6.96 22.72
N LEU A 181 -23.12 8.14 22.90
CA LEU A 181 -21.73 8.27 23.40
C LEU A 181 -21.56 7.78 24.84
N ASP A 182 -22.60 7.95 25.66
CA ASP A 182 -22.60 7.50 27.06
C ASP A 182 -23.01 6.02 27.19
N ARG A 183 -23.42 5.37 26.09
CA ARG A 183 -23.82 3.97 26.09
C ARG A 183 -22.57 3.09 26.09
N PRO A 184 -22.47 2.06 26.97
CA PRO A 184 -21.37 1.12 26.92
C PRO A 184 -21.30 0.45 25.53
N PRO A 185 -20.09 0.14 25.03
CA PRO A 185 -19.91 -0.43 23.70
C PRO A 185 -20.68 -1.75 23.57
N GLN A 186 -21.56 -1.83 22.56
CA GLN A 186 -22.31 -3.04 22.28
C GLN A 186 -21.36 -4.08 21.66
N GLY A 187 -21.08 -5.16 22.38
CA GLY A 187 -20.38 -6.32 21.85
C GLY A 187 -18.86 -6.35 22.01
N ALA A 188 -18.30 -5.70 23.04
CA ALA A 188 -16.93 -6.01 23.47
C ALA A 188 -16.86 -7.46 23.99
N ARG A 189 -16.53 -8.39 23.10
CA ARG A 189 -15.94 -9.70 23.43
C ARG A 189 -14.47 -9.67 23.05
#